data_AF-A0A6J2TFB5-F1
#
_entry.id   AF-A0A6J2TFB5-F1
#
_cell.length_a   1.000
_cell.length_b   1.000
_cell.length_c   1.000
_cell.angle_alpha   90.00
_cell.angle_beta   90.00
_cell.angle_gamma   90.00
#
_symmetry.space_group_name_H-M   'P 1'
#
loop_
_entity.id
_entity.type
_entity.pdbx_description
1 polymer ?
#
loop_
_entity_poly.entity_id
_entity_poly.type
_entity_poly.pdbx_seq_one_letter_code
_entity_poly.pdbx_strand_id
1 'polypeptide(L)'
;MQFARSSGGPWTLGKGFDTSTPVSRFIPYDDVDDPHTLPLWLRVNGELKQNGCTGDLIFKIPDIISYVSKYMTLEPYDLILTGTPHGSEPFKAGDIIECGMGDLAKIKFNVQNE
;
A
#
# COMPACT_ATOMS: atom_id res chain seq x y z
N MET A 1 -7.70 15.03 -2.75
CA MET A 1 -6.87 14.58 -3.92
C MET A 1 -7.24 15.31 -5.22
N GLN A 2 -8.50 15.34 -5.66
CA GLN A 2 -8.90 16.03 -6.90
C GLN A 2 -8.51 17.53 -6.90
N PHE A 3 -8.80 18.25 -5.81
CA PHE A 3 -8.45 19.66 -5.68
C PHE A 3 -6.94 19.93 -5.83
N ALA A 4 -6.09 19.16 -5.13
CA ALA A 4 -4.63 19.29 -5.23
C ALA A 4 -4.10 19.01 -6.65
N ARG A 5 -4.67 18.04 -7.36
CA ARG A 5 -4.31 17.75 -8.76
C ARG A 5 -4.68 18.88 -9.70
N SER A 6 -5.85 19.52 -9.52
CA SER A 6 -6.29 20.62 -10.38
C SER A 6 -5.55 21.94 -10.12
N SER A 7 -5.08 22.18 -8.88
CA SER A 7 -4.43 23.43 -8.49
C SER A 7 -2.90 23.35 -8.44
N GLY A 8 -2.31 22.17 -8.66
CA GLY A 8 -0.86 21.95 -8.50
C GLY A 8 -0.38 22.04 -7.05
N GLY A 9 -1.30 21.99 -6.09
CA GLY A 9 -0.98 22.10 -4.66
C GLY A 9 -0.40 20.81 -4.04
N PRO A 10 0.07 20.89 -2.78
CA PRO A 10 0.60 19.73 -2.05
C PRO A 10 -0.41 18.60 -1.90
N TRP A 11 0.09 17.36 -1.87
CA TRP A 11 -0.76 16.16 -1.78
C TRP A 11 -1.11 15.76 -0.35
N THR A 12 -0.69 16.54 0.66
CA THR A 12 -0.83 16.23 2.09
C THR A 12 -2.27 15.85 2.45
N LEU A 13 -3.28 16.65 2.09
CA LEU A 13 -4.70 16.33 2.37
C LEU A 13 -5.23 15.12 1.59
N GLY A 14 -4.54 14.66 0.56
CA GLY A 14 -4.93 13.48 -0.22
C GLY A 14 -4.23 12.19 0.18
N LYS A 15 -3.15 12.25 0.96
CA LYS A 15 -2.28 11.10 1.27
C LYS A 15 -1.79 11.01 2.72
N GLY A 16 -1.79 12.12 3.46
CA GLY A 16 -1.33 12.20 4.86
C GLY A 16 -2.43 12.64 5.82
N PHE A 17 -3.66 12.19 5.59
CA PHE A 17 -4.78 12.38 6.53
C PHE A 17 -4.77 11.27 7.59
N ASP A 18 -5.50 11.47 8.68
CA ASP A 18 -5.57 10.50 9.77
C ASP A 18 -6.08 9.15 9.26
N THR A 19 -5.46 8.06 9.74
CA THR A 19 -5.77 6.68 9.34
C THR A 19 -5.50 6.34 7.86
N SER A 20 -4.80 7.21 7.09
CA SER A 20 -4.57 7.01 5.64
C SER A 20 -3.71 5.79 5.26
N THR A 21 -3.06 5.15 6.24
CA THR A 21 -2.15 4.01 6.03
C THR A 21 -2.52 2.83 6.94
N PRO A 22 -3.61 2.09 6.64
CA PRO A 22 -3.86 0.81 7.30
C PRO A 22 -2.66 -0.12 7.07
N VAL A 23 -2.13 -0.70 8.14
CA VAL A 23 -0.91 -1.51 8.11
C VAL A 23 -1.16 -2.86 8.78
N SER A 24 -0.69 -3.94 8.14
CA SER A 24 -0.79 -5.30 8.69
C SER A 24 0.19 -5.52 9.85
N ARG A 25 0.22 -6.74 10.37
CA ARG A 25 1.34 -7.19 11.22
C ARG A 25 2.67 -7.04 10.49
N PHE A 26 3.75 -6.91 11.26
CA PHE A 26 5.11 -7.04 10.75
C PHE A 26 5.39 -8.47 10.29
N ILE A 27 6.12 -8.61 9.19
CA ILE A 27 6.65 -9.88 8.69
C ILE A 27 8.18 -9.78 8.78
N PRO A 28 8.82 -10.64 9.60
CA PRO A 28 10.28 -10.77 9.61
C PRO A 28 10.84 -11.04 8.21
N TYR A 29 12.02 -10.50 7.92
CA TYR A 29 12.69 -10.71 6.64
C TYR A 29 12.92 -12.21 6.35
N ASP A 30 13.28 -12.98 7.38
CA ASP A 30 13.57 -14.42 7.27
C ASP A 30 12.33 -15.26 6.89
N ASP A 31 11.11 -14.71 7.02
CA ASP A 31 9.87 -15.37 6.60
C ASP A 31 9.58 -15.13 5.10
N VAL A 32 10.44 -14.40 4.37
CA VAL A 32 10.25 -14.02 2.97
C VAL A 32 11.42 -14.50 2.11
N ASP A 33 11.18 -15.54 1.31
CA ASP A 33 12.20 -16.09 0.40
C ASP A 33 12.62 -15.07 -0.70
N ASP A 34 11.64 -14.54 -1.44
CA ASP A 34 11.87 -13.52 -2.48
C ASP A 34 10.77 -12.45 -2.44
N PRO A 35 11.09 -11.19 -2.09
CA PRO A 35 10.11 -10.12 -1.98
C PRO A 35 9.54 -9.66 -3.33
N HIS A 36 10.05 -10.16 -4.47
CA HIS A 36 9.57 -9.91 -5.83
C HIS A 36 8.74 -11.06 -6.41
N THR A 37 8.27 -12.00 -5.59
CA THR A 37 7.37 -13.08 -6.02
C THR A 37 6.08 -13.16 -5.21
N LEU A 38 5.79 -12.12 -4.42
CA LEU A 38 4.71 -12.13 -3.44
C LEU A 38 3.38 -11.74 -4.12
N PRO A 39 2.36 -12.60 -4.07
CA PRO A 39 1.04 -12.26 -4.59
C PRO A 39 0.36 -11.26 -3.66
N LEU A 40 -0.31 -10.27 -4.24
CA LEU A 40 -1.07 -9.22 -3.54
C LEU A 40 -2.52 -9.28 -3.98
N TRP A 41 -3.44 -9.15 -3.02
CA TRP A 41 -4.87 -9.15 -3.31
C TRP A 41 -5.63 -8.20 -2.40
N LEU A 42 -6.74 -7.67 -2.90
CA LEU A 42 -7.69 -6.86 -2.13
C LEU A 42 -9.12 -7.19 -2.55
N ARG A 43 -9.98 -7.39 -1.55
CA ARG A 43 -11.41 -7.59 -1.68
C ARG A 43 -12.18 -6.47 -0.99
N VAL A 44 -13.27 -6.05 -1.61
CA VAL A 44 -14.24 -5.10 -1.05
C VAL A 44 -15.57 -5.85 -0.93
N ASN A 45 -16.10 -5.97 0.29
CA ASN A 45 -17.34 -6.70 0.57
C ASN A 45 -17.33 -8.14 0.00
N GLY A 46 -16.15 -8.78 0.02
CA GLY A 46 -15.94 -10.13 -0.50
C GLY A 46 -15.61 -10.21 -1.99
N GLU A 47 -15.81 -9.13 -2.77
CA GLU A 47 -15.48 -9.09 -4.20
C GLU A 47 -14.02 -8.72 -4.44
N LEU A 48 -13.31 -9.50 -5.25
CA LEU A 48 -11.92 -9.20 -5.62
C LEU A 48 -11.85 -7.95 -6.51
N LYS A 49 -11.11 -6.93 -6.05
CA LYS A 49 -10.89 -5.66 -6.77
C LYS A 49 -9.45 -5.48 -7.24
N GLN A 50 -8.48 -5.94 -6.46
CA GLN A 50 -7.07 -5.94 -6.87
C GLN A 50 -6.48 -7.34 -6.75
N ASN A 51 -5.66 -7.69 -7.73
CA ASN A 51 -4.88 -8.93 -7.78
C ASN A 51 -3.59 -8.65 -8.58
N GLY A 52 -2.43 -8.96 -8.03
CA GLY A 52 -1.14 -8.70 -8.67
C GLY A 52 0.01 -9.39 -7.97
N CYS A 53 1.23 -9.15 -8.44
CA CYS A 53 2.45 -9.70 -7.86
C CYS A 53 3.50 -8.60 -7.64
N THR A 54 4.31 -8.70 -6.60
CA THR A 54 5.45 -7.78 -6.39
C THR A 54 6.53 -7.93 -7.47
N GLY A 55 6.49 -9.00 -8.26
CA GLY A 55 7.32 -9.17 -9.46
C GLY A 55 7.06 -8.12 -10.53
N ASP A 56 5.83 -7.59 -10.58
CA ASP A 56 5.37 -6.59 -11.53
C ASP A 56 5.83 -5.15 -11.19
N LEU A 57 6.56 -4.97 -10.08
CA LEU A 57 7.16 -3.68 -9.75
C LEU A 57 8.10 -3.22 -10.86
N ILE A 58 7.85 -2.01 -11.38
CA ILE A 58 8.67 -1.35 -12.41
C ILE A 58 10.10 -1.11 -11.89
N PHE A 59 10.21 -0.66 -10.64
CA PHE A 59 11.48 -0.48 -9.94
C PHE A 59 11.59 -1.50 -8.82
N LYS A 60 12.72 -2.21 -8.72
CA LYS A 60 12.89 -3.22 -7.67
C LYS A 60 13.09 -2.54 -6.32
N ILE A 61 12.82 -3.28 -5.24
CA ILE A 61 12.88 -2.76 -3.87
C ILE A 61 14.25 -2.13 -3.55
N PRO A 62 15.41 -2.73 -3.92
CA PRO A 62 16.70 -2.09 -3.71
C PRO A 62 16.85 -0.74 -4.44
N ASP A 63 16.30 -0.61 -5.65
CA ASP A 63 16.34 0.64 -6.43
C ASP A 63 15.50 1.73 -5.77
N ILE A 64 14.32 1.36 -5.26
CA ILE A 64 13.43 2.28 -4.54
C ILE A 64 14.13 2.79 -3.27
N ILE A 65 14.71 1.89 -2.47
CA ILE A 65 15.44 2.26 -1.25
C ILE A 65 16.60 3.20 -1.59
N SER A 66 17.43 2.84 -2.58
CA SER A 66 18.57 3.65 -3.02
C SER A 66 18.16 5.02 -3.56
N TYR A 67 17.04 5.10 -4.27
CA TYR A 67 16.55 6.35 -4.81
C TYR A 67 16.03 7.27 -3.72
N VAL A 68 15.17 6.75 -2.83
CA VAL A 68 14.59 7.51 -1.72
C VAL A 68 15.68 8.04 -0.79
N SER A 69 16.68 7.20 -0.46
CA SER A 69 17.76 7.56 0.47
C SER A 69 18.66 8.71 -0.01
N LYS A 70 18.61 9.10 -1.29
CA LYS A 70 19.32 10.27 -1.83
C LYS A 70 18.67 11.60 -1.46
N TYR A 71 17.38 11.57 -1.13
CA TYR A 71 16.58 12.78 -0.88
C TYR A 71 16.08 12.86 0.56
N MET A 72 15.85 11.71 1.20
CA MET A 72 15.39 11.61 2.59
C MET A 72 16.24 10.56 3.29
N THR A 73 16.92 10.95 4.38
CA THR A 73 17.61 9.99 5.26
C THR A 73 16.58 8.99 5.77
N LEU A 74 16.89 7.69 5.64
CA LEU A 74 16.06 6.62 6.17
C LEU A 74 16.54 6.27 7.58
N GLU A 75 15.65 6.38 8.55
CA GLU A 75 15.88 6.00 9.94
C GLU A 75 15.35 4.58 10.21
N PRO A 76 15.85 3.88 11.25
CA PRO A 76 15.25 2.64 11.69
C PRO A 76 13.74 2.81 11.90
N TYR A 77 12.97 1.85 11.39
CA TYR A 77 11.50 1.81 11.41
C TYR A 77 10.77 2.73 10.42
N ASP A 78 11.49 3.45 9.56
CA ASP A 78 10.85 4.09 8.41
C ASP A 78 10.21 3.05 7.47
N LEU A 79 9.06 3.42 6.91
CA LEU A 79 8.28 2.56 6.03
C LEU A 79 8.13 3.17 4.64
N ILE A 80 8.44 2.38 3.62
CA ILE A 80 8.27 2.75 2.21
C ILE A 80 7.11 1.95 1.62
N LEU A 81 6.07 2.64 1.13
CA LEU A 81 5.01 2.04 0.33
C LEU A 81 5.48 1.96 -1.13
N THR A 82 5.60 0.75 -1.68
CA THR A 82 6.25 0.50 -2.99
C THR A 82 5.33 0.65 -4.20
N GLY A 83 4.05 0.98 -3.98
CA GLY A 83 3.04 1.15 -5.03
C GLY A 83 1.85 0.21 -4.86
N THR A 84 0.97 0.19 -5.86
CA THR A 84 -0.24 -0.63 -5.86
C THR A 84 -0.42 -1.27 -7.24
N PRO A 85 -0.88 -2.53 -7.32
CA PRO A 85 -1.28 -3.13 -8.59
C PRO A 85 -2.52 -2.42 -9.17
N HIS A 86 -2.88 -2.76 -10.40
CA HIS A 86 -4.05 -2.20 -11.06
C HIS A 86 -5.35 -2.50 -10.28
N GLY A 87 -6.42 -1.75 -10.59
CA GLY A 87 -7.74 -1.96 -9.98
C GLY A 87 -8.05 -1.12 -8.74
N SER A 88 -7.34 -0.01 -8.54
CA SER A 88 -7.69 0.93 -7.46
C SER A 88 -9.02 1.63 -7.75
N GLU A 89 -9.97 1.51 -6.81
CA GLU A 89 -11.29 2.15 -6.88
C GLU A 89 -11.59 2.91 -5.58
N PRO A 90 -12.46 3.94 -5.60
CA PRO A 90 -12.90 4.61 -4.39
C PRO A 90 -13.72 3.68 -3.48
N PHE A 91 -13.41 3.67 -2.19
CA PHE A 91 -14.21 3.00 -1.17
C PHE A 91 -15.29 3.93 -0.61
N LYS A 92 -16.34 3.34 -0.04
CA LYS A 92 -17.46 4.04 0.59
C LYS A 92 -17.59 3.62 2.04
N ALA A 93 -18.18 4.48 2.86
CA ALA A 93 -18.49 4.11 4.23
C ALA A 93 -19.43 2.90 4.28
N GLY A 94 -19.15 2.00 5.22
CA GLY A 94 -19.77 0.69 5.32
C GLY A 94 -19.03 -0.42 4.58
N ASP A 95 -18.08 -0.09 3.69
CA ASP A 95 -17.28 -1.11 3.01
C ASP A 95 -16.40 -1.87 3.99
N ILE A 96 -16.32 -3.18 3.77
CA ILE A 96 -15.40 -4.06 4.47
C ILE A 96 -14.26 -4.41 3.51
N ILE A 97 -13.05 -3.97 3.85
CA ILE A 97 -11.84 -4.25 3.09
C ILE A 97 -11.14 -5.46 3.70
N GLU A 98 -10.81 -6.44 2.86
CA GLU A 98 -9.89 -7.51 3.19
C GLU A 98 -8.75 -7.50 2.18
N CYS A 99 -7.51 -7.40 2.63
CA CYS A 99 -6.36 -7.48 1.74
C CYS A 99 -5.23 -8.27 2.36
N GLY A 100 -4.31 -8.73 1.52
CA GLY A 100 -3.22 -9.57 1.97
C GLY A 100 -2.11 -9.74 0.95
N MET A 101 -1.05 -10.38 1.44
CA MET A 101 0.13 -10.73 0.69
C MET A 101 0.33 -12.24 0.80
N GLY A 102 -0.15 -12.97 -0.21
CA GLY A 102 -0.26 -14.42 -0.20
C GLY A 102 -0.85 -14.94 1.10
N ASP A 103 -0.16 -15.91 1.69
CA ASP A 103 -0.44 -16.46 3.02
C ASP A 103 0.36 -15.78 4.14
N LEU A 104 1.27 -14.85 3.81
CA LEU A 104 2.16 -14.20 4.77
C LEU A 104 1.40 -13.24 5.67
N ALA A 105 0.52 -12.40 5.12
CA ALA A 105 -0.28 -11.50 5.92
C ALA A 105 -1.65 -11.26 5.32
N LYS A 106 -2.61 -11.03 6.21
CA LYS A 106 -3.96 -10.59 5.91
C LYS A 106 -4.37 -9.54 6.92
N ILE A 107 -5.05 -8.49 6.45
CA ILE A 107 -5.72 -7.50 7.29
C ILE A 107 -7.16 -7.34 6.82
N LYS A 108 -8.04 -7.08 7.78
CA LYS A 108 -9.44 -6.75 7.55
C LYS A 108 -9.79 -5.48 8.31
N PHE A 109 -10.39 -4.51 7.65
CA PHE A 109 -10.81 -3.26 8.27
C PHE A 109 -12.09 -2.74 7.62
N ASN A 110 -12.84 -1.95 8.39
CA ASN A 110 -14.10 -1.36 7.95
C ASN A 110 -13.88 0.11 7.64
N VAL A 111 -14.45 0.57 6.54
CA VAL A 111 -14.50 1.99 6.19
C VAL A 111 -15.63 2.63 6.98
N GLN A 112 -15.28 3.54 7.90
CA GLN A 112 -16.26 4.28 8.70
C GLN A 112 -16.46 5.68 8.11
N ASN A 113 -17.64 6.25 8.35
CA ASN A 113 -17.78 7.71 8.24
C ASN A 113 -17.11 8.33 9.46
N GLU A 114 -16.55 9.53 9.27
CA GLU A 114 -16.34 10.47 10.37
C GLU A 114 -17.69 11.03 10.86
#